data_AF-A0A679IKY1-F1
#
_entry.id   AF-A0A679IKY1-F1
#
_cell.length_a   1.000
_cell.length_b   1.000
_cell.length_c   1.000
_cell.angle_alpha   90.00
_cell.angle_beta   90.00
_cell.angle_gamma   90.00
#
_symmetry.space_group_name_H-M   'P 1'
#
loop_
_entity.id
_entity.type
_entity.pdbx_description
1 polymer ?
#
loop_
_entity_poly.entity_id
_entity_poly.type
_entity_poly.pdbx_seq_one_letter_code
_entity_poly.pdbx_strand_id
1 'polypeptide(L)'
;MAAEESTVSGFDCLAPPLLRGWPALQARLVHHVKRAALRQLHASNAGEMLLLRFYMVGEESSEQALQRELRIDPPGWLARQLDQHLADEQLHARLFAQAIVERGGHAQAAASPEEAPRPDWLSRRKLARWQAIIRRHAPHFAHGGLVPAYAIGLSAEQMASRILQRHCALIGAQHALHPLLARVLADEDRHIRLCTHTLQRCVAPHEQARLARLMREVRDTERGFGITGALGMWLAGAMLRLRPGAARPVQRRHQA
;
A
#
# COMPACT_ATOMS: atom_id res chain seq x y z
N MET A 1 -35.81 12.59 -30.50
CA MET A 1 -34.71 13.05 -29.61
C MET A 1 -34.82 12.24 -28.34
N ALA A 2 -34.12 11.10 -28.29
CA ALA A 2 -34.00 10.30 -27.08
C ALA A 2 -32.89 10.89 -26.23
N ALA A 3 -33.21 11.25 -24.99
CA ALA A 3 -32.21 11.57 -23.99
C ALA A 3 -31.52 10.25 -23.62
N GLU A 4 -30.25 10.12 -23.97
CA GLU A 4 -29.37 9.09 -23.42
C GLU A 4 -29.26 9.34 -21.91
N GLU A 5 -29.97 8.54 -21.13
CA GLU A 5 -29.65 8.34 -19.72
C GLU A 5 -28.23 7.77 -19.67
N SER A 6 -27.26 8.64 -19.40
CA SER A 6 -25.90 8.24 -19.08
C SER A 6 -25.97 7.35 -17.83
N THR A 7 -25.91 6.05 -18.04
CA THR A 7 -25.71 5.06 -16.98
C THR A 7 -24.41 5.41 -16.26
N VAL A 8 -24.51 6.12 -15.14
CA VAL A 8 -23.40 6.23 -14.19
C VAL A 8 -23.11 4.80 -13.76
N SER A 9 -21.97 4.28 -14.17
CA SER A 9 -21.53 2.93 -13.80
C SER A 9 -21.56 2.83 -12.27
N GLY A 10 -22.40 1.93 -11.75
CA GLY A 10 -22.71 1.83 -10.31
C GLY A 10 -21.50 1.64 -9.38
N PHE A 11 -20.32 1.40 -9.94
CA PHE A 11 -19.07 1.15 -9.24
C PHE A 11 -17.99 2.21 -9.47
N ASP A 12 -18.32 3.42 -9.95
CA ASP A 12 -17.36 4.53 -10.09
C ASP A 12 -16.61 4.85 -8.80
N CYS A 13 -17.20 4.52 -7.64
CA CYS A 13 -16.55 4.68 -6.34
C CYS A 13 -15.30 3.80 -6.15
N LEU A 14 -15.13 2.72 -6.92
CA LEU A 14 -13.97 1.84 -6.89
C LEU A 14 -12.76 2.47 -7.58
N ALA A 15 -12.98 3.31 -8.59
CA ALA A 15 -11.90 4.03 -9.26
C ALA A 15 -11.22 5.03 -8.32
N PRO A 16 -9.92 5.32 -8.51
CA PRO A 16 -9.24 6.38 -7.77
C PRO A 16 -9.99 7.72 -7.90
N PRO A 17 -10.11 8.51 -6.83
CA PRO A 17 -10.89 9.75 -6.89
C PRO A 17 -10.25 10.77 -7.83
N LEU A 18 -11.04 11.32 -8.74
CA LEU A 18 -10.65 12.44 -9.59
C LEU A 18 -10.68 13.73 -8.76
N LEU A 19 -9.50 14.25 -8.42
CA LEU A 19 -9.39 15.52 -7.69
C LEU A 19 -9.48 16.69 -8.66
N ARG A 20 -10.33 17.69 -8.36
CA ARG A 20 -10.48 18.94 -9.12
C ARG A 20 -10.39 20.14 -8.17
N GLY A 21 -9.99 21.30 -8.69
CA GLY A 21 -9.93 22.55 -7.93
C GLY A 21 -8.92 22.53 -6.76
N TRP A 22 -9.32 23.08 -5.62
CA TRP A 22 -8.47 23.20 -4.43
C TRP A 22 -7.88 21.86 -3.93
N PRO A 23 -8.66 20.76 -3.80
CA PRO A 23 -8.11 19.45 -3.48
C PRO A 23 -7.00 18.97 -4.42
N ALA A 24 -7.07 19.32 -5.72
CA ALA A 24 -6.02 18.97 -6.67
C ALA A 24 -4.74 19.78 -6.41
N LEU A 25 -4.86 21.05 -6.04
CA LEU A 25 -3.71 21.89 -5.69
C LEU A 25 -3.04 21.43 -4.38
N GLN A 26 -3.83 21.11 -3.35
CA GLN A 26 -3.31 20.52 -2.11
C GLN A 26 -2.58 19.20 -2.40
N ALA A 27 -3.16 18.33 -3.25
CA ALA A 27 -2.53 17.08 -3.64
C ALA A 27 -1.19 17.29 -4.38
N ARG A 28 -1.08 18.34 -5.22
CA ARG A 28 0.19 18.71 -5.87
C ARG A 28 1.25 19.13 -4.84
N LEU A 29 0.90 19.97 -3.87
CA LEU A 29 1.82 20.37 -2.80
C LEU A 29 2.32 19.17 -2.00
N VAL A 30 1.39 18.30 -1.56
CA VAL A 30 1.74 17.06 -0.85
C VAL A 30 2.60 16.15 -1.72
N HIS A 31 2.32 16.09 -3.03
CA HIS A 31 3.16 15.33 -3.97
C HIS A 31 4.60 15.84 -3.99
N HIS A 32 4.82 17.16 -4.02
CA HIS A 32 6.17 17.74 -3.99
C HIS A 32 6.91 17.41 -2.69
N VAL A 33 6.25 17.54 -1.54
CA VAL A 33 6.84 17.18 -0.23
C VAL A 33 7.21 15.70 -0.20
N LYS A 34 6.29 14.82 -0.61
CA LYS A 34 6.55 13.37 -0.68
C LYS A 34 7.72 13.08 -1.61
N ARG A 35 7.77 13.68 -2.79
CA ARG A 35 8.89 13.49 -3.74
C ARG A 35 10.23 13.97 -3.17
N ALA A 36 10.25 15.07 -2.40
CA ALA A 36 11.45 15.53 -1.72
C ALA A 36 11.92 14.56 -0.62
N ALA A 37 11.00 14.06 0.20
CA ALA A 37 11.30 13.05 1.21
C ALA A 37 11.86 11.75 0.59
N LEU A 38 11.28 11.30 -0.53
CA LEU A 38 11.77 10.12 -1.24
C LEU A 38 13.16 10.33 -1.83
N ARG A 39 13.44 11.49 -2.44
CA ARG A 39 14.80 11.83 -2.89
C ARG A 39 15.80 11.77 -1.75
N GLN A 40 15.40 12.30 -0.60
CA GLN A 40 16.25 12.33 0.58
C GLN A 40 16.57 10.91 1.08
N LEU A 41 15.59 10.01 1.08
CA LEU A 41 15.80 8.62 1.49
C LEU A 41 16.69 7.87 0.49
N HIS A 42 16.48 8.06 -0.82
CA HIS A 42 17.35 7.46 -1.85
C HIS A 42 18.75 8.06 -1.92
N ALA A 43 19.02 9.19 -1.27
CA ALA A 43 20.35 9.79 -1.27
C ALA A 43 21.38 8.99 -0.43
N SER A 44 20.95 7.97 0.32
CA SER A 44 21.83 7.17 1.18
C SER A 44 21.39 5.72 1.29
N ASN A 45 22.35 4.81 1.47
CA ASN A 45 22.05 3.39 1.72
C ASN A 45 21.15 3.19 2.95
N ALA A 46 21.38 3.97 4.02
CA ALA A 46 20.55 3.91 5.23
C ALA A 46 19.10 4.31 4.98
N GLY A 47 18.86 5.33 4.15
CA GLY A 47 17.51 5.76 3.78
C GLY A 47 16.81 4.75 2.86
N GLU A 48 17.53 4.11 1.95
CA GLU A 48 16.99 3.00 1.14
C GLU A 48 16.61 1.80 1.99
N MET A 49 17.47 1.40 2.94
CA MET A 49 17.14 0.32 3.88
C MET A 49 15.90 0.66 4.72
N LEU A 50 15.74 1.92 5.14
CA LEU A 50 14.55 2.35 5.86
C LEU A 50 13.28 2.26 4.99
N LEU A 51 13.36 2.64 3.72
CA LEU A 51 12.25 2.48 2.77
C LEU A 51 11.86 1.00 2.60
N LEU A 52 12.85 0.13 2.38
CA LEU A 52 12.62 -1.31 2.23
C LEU A 52 11.97 -1.92 3.48
N ARG A 53 12.35 -1.45 4.69
CA ARG A 53 11.69 -1.88 5.93
C ARG A 53 10.24 -1.44 6.00
N PHE A 54 9.91 -0.22 5.57
CA PHE A 54 8.52 0.22 5.52
C PHE A 54 7.69 -0.62 4.54
N TYR A 55 8.24 -0.99 3.39
CA TYR A 55 7.56 -1.89 2.46
C TYR A 55 7.37 -3.29 3.04
N MET A 56 8.45 -3.90 3.55
CA MET A 56 8.39 -5.23 4.17
C MET A 56 7.33 -5.31 5.28
N VAL A 57 7.31 -4.32 6.19
CA VAL A 57 6.29 -4.24 7.25
C VAL A 57 4.89 -4.01 6.67
N GLY A 58 4.79 -3.27 5.56
CA GLY A 58 3.55 -3.10 4.81
C GLY A 58 2.97 -4.43 4.35
N GLU A 59 3.75 -5.24 3.64
CA GLU A 59 3.30 -6.52 3.10
C GLU A 59 2.94 -7.51 4.21
N GLU A 60 3.77 -7.61 5.27
CA GLU A 60 3.48 -8.46 6.42
C GLU A 60 2.19 -8.02 7.14
N SER A 61 1.92 -6.72 7.19
CA SER A 61 0.68 -6.19 7.79
C SER A 61 -0.55 -6.49 6.94
N SER A 62 -0.42 -6.36 5.61
CA SER A 62 -1.47 -6.68 4.64
C SER A 62 -1.80 -8.17 4.68
N GLU A 63 -0.79 -9.04 4.66
CA GLU A 63 -0.94 -10.49 4.80
C GLU A 63 -1.71 -10.86 6.07
N GLN A 64 -1.29 -10.33 7.23
CA GLN A 64 -1.95 -10.60 8.50
C GLN A 64 -3.40 -10.11 8.54
N ALA A 65 -3.68 -8.94 7.94
CA ALA A 65 -5.03 -8.41 7.88
C ALA A 65 -5.92 -9.30 7.00
N LEU A 66 -5.44 -9.71 5.82
CA LEU A 66 -6.14 -10.62 4.92
C LEU A 66 -6.39 -11.97 5.61
N GLN A 67 -5.38 -12.55 6.25
CA GLN A 67 -5.52 -13.83 6.95
C GLN A 67 -6.50 -13.78 8.13
N ARG A 68 -6.53 -12.69 8.89
CA ARG A 68 -7.44 -12.56 10.06
C ARG A 68 -8.89 -12.36 9.64
N GLU A 69 -9.15 -11.56 8.61
CA GLU A 69 -10.51 -11.13 8.25
C GLU A 69 -11.15 -12.03 7.17
N LEU A 70 -10.35 -12.71 6.33
CA LEU A 70 -10.84 -13.48 5.18
C LEU A 70 -10.74 -15.00 5.34
N ARG A 71 -10.08 -15.53 6.38
CA ARG A 71 -10.03 -16.99 6.65
C ARG A 71 -11.34 -17.57 7.18
N ILE A 72 -12.32 -16.73 7.52
CA ILE A 72 -13.64 -17.21 7.93
C ILE A 72 -14.42 -17.57 6.66
N ASP A 73 -14.15 -18.77 6.15
CA ASP A 73 -14.87 -19.43 5.05
C ASP A 73 -15.03 -18.57 3.78
N PRO A 74 -13.93 -18.24 3.07
CA PRO A 74 -14.03 -17.49 1.82
C PRO A 74 -14.82 -18.31 0.80
N PRO A 75 -15.69 -17.69 -0.01
CA PRO A 75 -16.41 -18.41 -1.06
C PRO A 75 -15.44 -19.18 -1.97
N GLY A 76 -15.78 -20.41 -2.36
CA GLY A 76 -14.85 -21.29 -3.10
C GLY A 76 -14.33 -20.72 -4.42
N TRP A 77 -15.05 -19.77 -5.03
CA TRP A 77 -14.58 -19.05 -6.22
C TRP A 77 -13.44 -18.05 -5.93
N LEU A 78 -13.32 -17.58 -4.69
CA LEU A 78 -12.35 -16.61 -4.23
C LEU A 78 -11.12 -17.25 -3.60
N ALA A 79 -11.26 -18.43 -2.99
CA ALA A 79 -10.19 -19.11 -2.24
C ALA A 79 -8.86 -19.15 -2.99
N ARG A 80 -8.85 -19.65 -4.24
CA ARG A 80 -7.63 -19.71 -5.07
C ARG A 80 -6.99 -18.35 -5.33
N GLN A 81 -7.79 -17.30 -5.51
CA GLN A 81 -7.28 -15.96 -5.77
C GLN A 81 -6.71 -15.33 -4.49
N LEU A 82 -7.34 -15.60 -3.35
CA LEU A 82 -6.85 -15.18 -2.05
C LEU A 82 -5.53 -15.87 -1.70
N ASP A 83 -5.41 -17.18 -1.94
CA ASP A 83 -4.17 -17.93 -1.72
C ASP A 83 -3.02 -17.38 -2.58
N GLN A 84 -3.30 -17.06 -3.84
CA GLN A 84 -2.31 -16.43 -4.72
C GLN A 84 -1.93 -15.03 -4.24
N HIS A 85 -2.90 -14.22 -3.80
CA HIS A 85 -2.63 -12.89 -3.25
C HIS A 85 -1.70 -13.01 -2.03
N LEU A 86 -2.03 -13.89 -1.07
CA LEU A 86 -1.18 -14.14 0.11
C LEU A 86 0.24 -14.61 -0.27
N ALA A 87 0.36 -15.47 -1.28
CA ALA A 87 1.66 -15.92 -1.77
C ALA A 87 2.48 -14.77 -2.39
N ASP A 88 1.83 -13.86 -3.10
CA ASP A 88 2.44 -12.65 -3.67
C ASP A 88 2.94 -11.72 -2.54
N GLU A 89 2.11 -11.44 -1.52
CA GLU A 89 2.49 -10.61 -0.36
C GLU A 89 3.72 -11.16 0.39
N GLN A 90 3.72 -12.48 0.66
CA GLN A 90 4.85 -13.16 1.30
C GLN A 90 6.11 -13.09 0.44
N LEU A 91 5.95 -13.19 -0.88
CA LEU A 91 7.08 -13.07 -1.81
C LEU A 91 7.64 -11.64 -1.79
N HIS A 92 6.79 -10.62 -1.78
CA HIS A 92 7.23 -9.22 -1.70
C HIS A 92 7.99 -8.95 -0.41
N ALA A 93 7.46 -9.38 0.75
CA ALA A 93 8.15 -9.28 2.03
C ALA A 93 9.55 -9.92 2.00
N ARG A 94 9.67 -11.14 1.45
CA ARG A 94 10.96 -11.84 1.28
C ARG A 94 11.92 -11.08 0.38
N LEU A 95 11.44 -10.56 -0.75
CA LEU A 95 12.27 -9.81 -1.69
C LEU A 95 12.77 -8.49 -1.07
N PHE A 96 11.94 -7.79 -0.29
CA PHE A 96 12.36 -6.61 0.45
C PHE A 96 13.38 -6.94 1.54
N ALA A 97 13.19 -8.03 2.28
CA ALA A 97 14.16 -8.50 3.27
C ALA A 97 15.52 -8.82 2.63
N GLN A 98 15.52 -9.54 1.50
CA GLN A 98 16.73 -9.83 0.73
C GLN A 98 17.42 -8.54 0.27
N ALA A 99 16.67 -7.58 -0.27
CA ALA A 99 17.23 -6.30 -0.72
C ALA A 99 17.85 -5.47 0.44
N ILE A 100 17.39 -5.65 1.68
CA ILE A 100 18.01 -5.07 2.88
C ILE A 100 19.34 -5.77 3.18
N VAL A 101 19.37 -7.10 3.13
CA VAL A 101 20.59 -7.90 3.37
C VAL A 101 21.68 -7.59 2.35
N GLU A 102 21.33 -7.51 1.06
CA GLU A 102 22.25 -7.12 -0.02
C GLU A 102 22.88 -5.72 0.18
N ARG A 103 22.23 -4.87 0.97
CA ARG A 103 22.69 -3.52 1.32
C ARG A 103 23.46 -3.47 2.64
N GLY A 104 23.80 -4.61 3.22
CA GLY A 104 24.54 -4.73 4.48
C GLY A 104 23.68 -4.55 5.73
N GLY A 105 22.35 -4.60 5.59
CA GLY A 105 21.42 -4.61 6.71
C GLY A 105 21.12 -6.02 7.21
N HIS A 106 20.36 -6.09 8.30
CA HIS A 106 19.80 -7.35 8.82
C HIS A 106 18.26 -7.26 8.75
N ALA A 107 17.65 -8.13 7.95
CA ALA A 107 16.21 -8.28 7.86
C ALA A 107 15.87 -9.72 7.52
N GLN A 108 14.76 -10.18 8.06
CA GLN A 108 14.16 -11.47 7.75
C GLN A 108 12.66 -11.23 7.67
N ALA A 109 12.05 -11.65 6.58
CA ALA A 109 10.61 -11.69 6.48
C ALA A 109 10.09 -12.76 7.46
N ALA A 110 8.98 -12.48 8.13
CA ALA A 110 8.38 -13.41 9.06
C ALA A 110 8.05 -14.74 8.35
N ALA A 111 8.45 -15.88 8.91
CA ALA A 111 8.06 -17.18 8.35
C ALA A 111 6.63 -17.57 8.74
N SER A 112 6.10 -16.94 9.80
CA SER A 112 4.73 -17.09 10.27
C SER A 112 4.20 -15.78 10.88
N PRO A 113 2.87 -15.60 10.98
CA PRO A 113 2.27 -14.44 11.63
C PRO A 113 2.69 -14.25 13.10
N GLU A 114 3.12 -15.33 13.77
CA GLU A 114 3.56 -15.32 15.17
C GLU A 114 4.99 -14.79 15.33
N GLU A 115 5.82 -14.97 14.29
CA GLU A 115 7.19 -14.47 14.23
C GLU A 115 7.30 -13.03 13.76
N ALA A 116 6.21 -12.48 13.20
CA ALA A 116 6.21 -11.13 12.67
C ALA A 116 6.50 -10.09 13.76
N PRO A 117 7.38 -9.10 13.49
CA PRO A 117 7.68 -8.05 14.45
C PRO A 117 6.40 -7.37 14.91
N ARG A 118 6.32 -7.02 16.20
CA ARG A 118 5.14 -6.32 16.71
C ARG A 118 4.98 -5.00 15.94
N PRO A 119 3.81 -4.75 15.33
CA PRO A 119 3.58 -3.51 14.61
C PRO A 119 3.76 -2.33 15.56
N ASP A 120 4.35 -1.25 15.03
CA ASP A 120 4.52 -0.01 15.78
C ASP A 120 3.16 0.58 16.22
N TRP A 121 3.18 1.59 17.10
CA TRP A 121 1.95 2.18 17.61
C TRP A 121 1.03 2.75 16.51
N LEU A 122 1.59 3.37 15.47
CA LEU A 122 0.81 3.93 14.37
C LEU A 122 0.17 2.81 13.54
N SER A 123 0.94 1.78 13.23
CA SER A 123 0.49 0.58 12.51
C SER A 123 -0.64 -0.13 13.29
N ARG A 124 -0.49 -0.30 14.61
CA ARG A 124 -1.56 -0.84 15.48
C ARG A 124 -2.82 0.03 15.46
N ARG A 125 -2.67 1.36 15.50
CA ARG A 125 -3.81 2.28 15.46
C ARG A 125 -4.53 2.23 14.11
N LYS A 126 -3.79 2.06 13.02
CA LYS A 126 -4.33 1.86 11.67
C LYS A 126 -5.12 0.55 11.57
N LEU A 127 -4.53 -0.55 12.01
CA LEU A 127 -5.19 -1.87 12.10
C LEU A 127 -6.48 -1.81 12.93
N ALA A 128 -6.44 -1.20 14.12
CA ALA A 128 -7.62 -1.06 14.97
C ALA A 128 -8.72 -0.23 14.30
N ARG A 129 -8.36 0.82 13.55
CA ARG A 129 -9.31 1.65 12.80
C ARG A 129 -9.94 0.87 11.66
N TRP A 130 -9.15 0.09 10.92
CA TRP A 130 -9.64 -0.80 9.87
C TRP A 130 -10.64 -1.83 10.41
N GLN A 131 -10.29 -2.51 11.51
CA GLN A 131 -11.20 -3.45 12.16
C GLN A 131 -12.50 -2.79 12.63
N ALA A 132 -12.44 -1.56 13.14
CA ALA A 132 -13.64 -0.82 13.52
C ALA A 132 -14.53 -0.51 12.30
N ILE A 133 -13.94 -0.18 11.15
CA ILE A 133 -14.67 0.02 9.89
C ILE A 133 -15.34 -1.28 9.47
N ILE A 134 -14.61 -2.41 9.48
CA ILE A 134 -15.15 -3.72 9.13
C ILE A 134 -16.34 -4.07 10.01
N ARG A 135 -16.18 -4.06 11.34
CA ARG A 135 -17.26 -4.42 12.28
C ARG A 135 -18.50 -3.56 12.12
N ARG A 136 -18.35 -2.26 11.88
CA ARG A 136 -19.48 -1.34 11.74
C ARG A 136 -20.22 -1.50 10.42
N HIS A 137 -19.52 -1.82 9.33
CA HIS A 137 -20.12 -1.91 7.99
C HIS A 137 -20.57 -3.32 7.62
N ALA A 138 -19.97 -4.37 8.21
CA ALA A 138 -20.29 -5.77 7.91
C ALA A 138 -21.79 -6.11 7.96
N PRO A 139 -22.59 -5.69 8.97
CA PRO A 139 -24.02 -6.04 9.04
C PRO A 139 -24.89 -5.43 7.93
N HIS A 140 -24.32 -4.56 7.11
CA HIS A 140 -25.05 -3.84 6.08
C HIS A 140 -24.78 -4.33 4.66
N PHE A 141 -24.03 -5.42 4.52
CA PHE A 141 -23.76 -6.07 3.25
C PHE A 141 -24.14 -7.55 3.34
N ALA A 142 -24.71 -8.10 2.28
CA ALA A 142 -25.08 -9.51 2.19
C ALA A 142 -23.89 -10.45 2.40
N HIS A 143 -22.70 -10.04 1.94
CA HIS A 143 -21.44 -10.77 2.13
C HIS A 143 -20.69 -10.37 3.41
N GLY A 144 -21.35 -9.68 4.35
CA GLY A 144 -20.82 -9.41 5.67
C GLY A 144 -19.50 -8.63 5.66
N GLY A 145 -18.53 -9.09 6.45
CA GLY A 145 -17.20 -8.48 6.60
C GLY A 145 -16.33 -8.52 5.34
N LEU A 146 -16.69 -9.35 4.35
CA LEU A 146 -15.95 -9.49 3.10
C LEU A 146 -15.89 -8.15 2.34
N VAL A 147 -17.01 -7.45 2.24
CA VAL A 147 -17.09 -6.18 1.50
C VAL A 147 -16.20 -5.09 2.12
N PRO A 148 -16.29 -4.76 3.42
CA PRO A 148 -15.41 -3.76 4.01
C PRO A 148 -13.94 -4.19 4.05
N ALA A 149 -13.63 -5.48 4.19
CA ALA A 149 -12.24 -5.97 4.09
C ALA A 149 -11.65 -5.69 2.70
N TYR A 150 -12.36 -6.04 1.62
CA TYR A 150 -11.91 -5.77 0.25
C TYR A 150 -11.93 -4.29 -0.14
N ALA A 151 -12.81 -3.48 0.45
CA ALA A 151 -12.80 -2.03 0.27
C ALA A 151 -11.53 -1.39 0.87
N ILE A 152 -11.10 -1.89 2.05
CA ILE A 152 -9.84 -1.49 2.68
C ILE A 152 -8.65 -1.96 1.84
N GLY A 153 -8.62 -3.23 1.44
CA GLY A 153 -7.60 -3.81 0.56
C GLY A 153 -7.44 -2.99 -0.73
N LEU A 154 -8.54 -2.76 -1.46
CA LEU A 154 -8.51 -1.94 -2.67
C LEU A 154 -7.89 -0.56 -2.44
N SER A 155 -8.23 0.12 -1.34
CA SER A 155 -7.67 1.43 -1.03
C SER A 155 -6.17 1.37 -0.67
N ALA A 156 -5.73 0.28 -0.04
CA ALA A 156 -4.34 0.01 0.28
C ALA A 156 -3.53 -0.23 -1.01
N GLU A 157 -3.95 -1.14 -1.90
CA GLU A 157 -3.22 -1.45 -3.14
C GLU A 157 -3.16 -0.24 -4.07
N GLN A 158 -4.28 0.50 -4.18
CA GLN A 158 -4.29 1.75 -4.94
C GLN A 158 -3.31 2.79 -4.36
N MET A 159 -3.10 2.79 -3.04
CA MET A 159 -2.11 3.65 -2.42
C MET A 159 -0.68 3.15 -2.66
N ALA A 160 -0.43 1.85 -2.49
CA ALA A 160 0.86 1.21 -2.72
C ALA A 160 1.32 1.41 -4.17
N SER A 161 0.47 1.10 -5.15
CA SER A 161 0.71 1.36 -6.58
C SER A 161 1.09 2.83 -6.84
N ARG A 162 0.35 3.81 -6.30
CA ARG A 162 0.71 5.25 -6.44
C ARG A 162 2.05 5.61 -5.80
N ILE A 163 2.43 4.93 -4.72
CA ILE A 163 3.71 5.15 -4.04
C ILE A 163 4.83 4.54 -4.90
N LEU A 164 4.69 3.31 -5.36
CA LEU A 164 5.69 2.61 -6.17
C LEU A 164 5.89 3.28 -7.54
N GLN A 165 4.83 3.70 -8.22
CA GLN A 165 4.92 4.49 -9.45
C GLN A 165 5.75 5.76 -9.25
N ARG A 166 5.52 6.47 -8.13
CA ARG A 166 6.31 7.68 -7.80
C ARG A 166 7.77 7.34 -7.56
N HIS A 167 8.06 6.22 -6.91
CA HIS A 167 9.43 5.77 -6.67
C HIS A 167 10.14 5.41 -7.96
N CYS A 168 9.55 4.55 -8.79
CA CYS A 168 10.14 4.14 -10.07
C CYS A 168 10.41 5.37 -10.97
N ALA A 169 9.44 6.28 -11.06
CA ALA A 169 9.61 7.54 -11.81
C ALA A 169 10.64 8.50 -11.19
N LEU A 170 10.96 8.36 -9.91
CA LEU A 170 11.95 9.20 -9.25
C LEU A 170 13.38 8.67 -9.42
N ILE A 171 13.57 7.36 -9.22
CA ILE A 171 14.91 6.73 -9.25
C ILE A 171 15.35 6.37 -10.66
N GLY A 172 14.40 6.14 -11.57
CA GLY A 172 14.66 5.74 -12.96
C GLY A 172 15.10 4.28 -13.10
N ALA A 173 15.09 3.78 -14.35
CA ALA A 173 15.32 2.37 -14.67
C ALA A 173 16.74 1.87 -14.33
N GLN A 174 17.72 2.77 -14.27
CA GLN A 174 19.13 2.43 -14.00
C GLN A 174 19.41 2.21 -12.50
N HIS A 175 18.45 2.51 -11.64
CA HIS A 175 18.63 2.38 -10.20
C HIS A 175 18.54 0.91 -9.77
N ALA A 176 19.42 0.46 -8.87
CA ALA A 176 19.48 -0.94 -8.42
C ALA A 176 18.17 -1.46 -7.79
N LEU A 177 17.37 -0.57 -7.18
CA LEU A 177 16.04 -0.92 -6.63
C LEU A 177 14.92 -0.96 -7.67
N HIS A 178 15.12 -0.40 -8.85
CA HIS A 178 14.04 -0.27 -9.84
C HIS A 178 13.44 -1.62 -10.26
N PRO A 179 14.23 -2.69 -10.55
CA PRO A 179 13.65 -3.97 -10.95
C PRO A 179 12.73 -4.57 -9.88
N LEU A 180 13.11 -4.47 -8.61
CA LEU A 180 12.30 -4.94 -7.49
C LEU A 180 10.99 -4.15 -7.38
N LEU A 181 11.07 -2.81 -7.35
CA LEU A 181 9.88 -1.96 -7.19
C LEU A 181 8.94 -2.05 -8.39
N ALA A 182 9.48 -2.21 -9.61
CA ALA A 182 8.68 -2.40 -10.82
C ALA A 182 7.95 -3.75 -10.83
N ARG A 183 8.58 -4.81 -10.30
CA ARG A 183 7.93 -6.11 -10.13
C ARG A 183 6.75 -6.02 -9.17
N VAL A 184 6.98 -5.48 -7.97
CA VAL A 184 5.92 -5.31 -6.96
C VAL A 184 4.79 -4.45 -7.54
N LEU A 185 5.11 -3.35 -8.23
CA LEU A 185 4.11 -2.53 -8.89
C LEU A 185 3.24 -3.30 -9.92
N ALA A 186 3.82 -4.24 -10.67
CA ALA A 186 3.04 -5.05 -11.61
C ALA A 186 2.10 -6.05 -10.91
N ASP A 187 2.46 -6.45 -9.70
CA ASP A 187 1.67 -7.34 -8.85
C ASP A 187 0.50 -6.58 -8.20
N GLU A 188 0.75 -5.36 -7.71
CA GLU A 188 -0.27 -4.43 -7.19
C GLU A 188 -1.42 -4.18 -8.17
N ASP A 189 -1.12 -4.04 -9.46
CA ASP A 189 -2.16 -3.86 -10.47
C ASP A 189 -3.07 -5.10 -10.59
N ARG A 190 -2.54 -6.31 -10.32
CA ARG A 190 -3.36 -7.53 -10.24
C ARG A 190 -4.20 -7.54 -8.97
N HIS A 191 -3.64 -7.14 -7.83
CA HIS A 191 -4.36 -7.07 -6.56
C HIS A 191 -5.49 -6.04 -6.59
N ILE A 192 -5.27 -4.87 -7.19
CA ILE A 192 -6.32 -3.87 -7.44
C ILE A 192 -7.47 -4.47 -8.25
N ARG A 193 -7.15 -5.24 -9.32
CA ARG A 193 -8.18 -5.89 -10.15
C ARG A 193 -8.94 -6.95 -9.37
N LEU A 194 -8.24 -7.76 -8.58
CA LEU A 194 -8.83 -8.74 -7.67
C LEU A 194 -9.83 -8.07 -6.73
N CYS A 195 -9.40 -7.04 -6.00
CA CYS A 195 -10.29 -6.37 -5.06
C CYS A 195 -11.48 -5.70 -5.75
N THR A 196 -11.26 -5.06 -6.90
CA THR A 196 -12.33 -4.43 -7.69
C THR A 196 -13.36 -5.45 -8.12
N HIS A 197 -12.92 -6.57 -8.71
CA HIS A 197 -13.80 -7.62 -9.19
C HIS A 197 -14.56 -8.30 -8.04
N THR A 198 -13.90 -8.55 -6.91
CA THR A 198 -14.55 -9.09 -5.71
C THR A 198 -15.64 -8.16 -5.19
N LEU A 199 -15.38 -6.85 -5.11
CA LEU A 199 -16.40 -5.88 -4.70
C LEU A 199 -17.58 -5.82 -5.69
N GLN A 200 -17.31 -5.86 -6.99
CA GLN A 200 -18.36 -5.89 -8.02
C GLN A 200 -19.23 -7.14 -7.93
N ARG A 201 -18.65 -8.29 -7.56
CA ARG A 201 -19.37 -9.56 -7.41
C ARG A 201 -20.14 -9.66 -6.10
N CYS A 202 -19.63 -9.06 -5.02
CA CYS A 202 -20.21 -9.21 -3.68
C CYS A 202 -21.25 -8.15 -3.32
N VAL A 203 -21.27 -7.01 -4.01
CA VAL A 203 -22.15 -5.89 -3.67
C VAL A 203 -23.39 -5.90 -4.55
N ALA A 204 -24.56 -6.07 -3.93
CA ALA A 204 -25.84 -6.02 -4.63
C ALA A 204 -26.13 -4.59 -5.14
N PRO A 205 -26.99 -4.41 -6.18
CA PRO A 205 -27.28 -3.09 -6.73
C PRO A 205 -27.76 -2.07 -5.68
N HIS A 206 -28.58 -2.49 -4.72
CA HIS A 206 -29.09 -1.63 -3.65
C HIS A 206 -28.03 -1.27 -2.59
N GLU A 207 -26.89 -1.95 -2.55
CA GLU A 207 -25.80 -1.72 -1.61
C GLU A 207 -24.73 -0.74 -2.16
N GLN A 208 -24.77 -0.41 -3.46
CA GLN A 208 -23.75 0.41 -4.14
C GLN A 208 -23.57 1.79 -3.50
N ALA A 209 -24.66 2.46 -3.14
CA ALA A 209 -24.59 3.77 -2.47
C ALA A 209 -23.88 3.69 -1.10
N ARG A 210 -24.03 2.55 -0.42
CA ARG A 210 -23.36 2.26 0.85
C ARG A 210 -21.90 1.94 0.64
N LEU A 211 -21.56 1.13 -0.38
CA LEU A 211 -20.18 0.89 -0.80
C LEU A 211 -19.46 2.21 -1.09
N ALA A 212 -20.10 3.13 -1.83
CA ALA A 212 -19.51 4.42 -2.12
C ALA A 212 -19.21 5.24 -0.85
N ARG A 213 -20.06 5.15 0.18
CA ARG A 213 -19.83 5.80 1.49
C ARG A 213 -18.68 5.16 2.24
N LEU A 214 -18.63 3.83 2.27
CA LEU A 214 -17.54 3.06 2.85
C LEU A 214 -16.20 3.40 2.19
N MET A 215 -16.14 3.42 0.85
CA MET A 215 -14.93 3.76 0.09
C MET A 215 -14.43 5.18 0.42
N ARG A 216 -15.33 6.16 0.60
CA ARG A 216 -14.94 7.50 1.04
C ARG A 216 -14.31 7.47 2.43
N GLU A 217 -14.95 6.81 3.39
CA GLU A 217 -14.45 6.72 4.75
C GLU A 217 -13.09 6.00 4.86
N VAL A 218 -12.92 4.91 4.11
CA VAL A 218 -11.64 4.19 4.03
C VAL A 218 -10.56 5.12 3.46
N ARG A 219 -10.84 5.81 2.35
CA ARG A 219 -9.87 6.72 1.73
C ARG A 219 -9.51 7.92 2.59
N ASP A 220 -10.47 8.46 3.34
CA ASP A 220 -10.20 9.56 4.27
C ASP A 220 -9.35 9.08 5.46
N THR A 221 -9.58 7.86 5.93
CA THR A 221 -8.72 7.20 6.92
C THR A 221 -7.30 7.03 6.38
N GLU A 222 -7.13 6.48 5.17
CA GLU A 222 -5.82 6.31 4.55
C GLU A 222 -5.11 7.64 4.28
N ARG A 223 -5.85 8.69 3.88
CA ARG A 223 -5.28 10.03 3.68
C ARG A 223 -4.71 10.58 4.99
N GLY A 224 -5.42 10.41 6.11
CA GLY A 224 -4.94 10.83 7.43
C GLY A 224 -3.61 10.18 7.83
N PHE A 225 -3.51 8.86 7.64
CA PHE A 225 -2.26 8.13 7.88
C PHE A 225 -1.16 8.51 6.88
N GLY A 226 -1.51 8.69 5.60
CA GLY A 226 -0.57 9.02 4.54
C GLY A 226 0.03 10.43 4.60
N ILE A 227 -0.57 11.36 5.35
CA ILE A 227 0.01 12.68 5.68
C ILE A 227 0.99 12.52 6.85
N THR A 228 0.54 11.87 7.92
CA THR A 228 1.35 11.62 9.12
C THR A 228 2.62 10.82 8.79
N GLY A 229 2.51 9.77 7.97
CA GLY A 229 3.63 8.95 7.54
C GLY A 229 4.64 9.71 6.69
N ALA A 230 4.19 10.60 5.80
CA ALA A 230 5.09 11.40 4.96
C ALA A 230 5.90 12.42 5.76
N LEU A 231 5.31 13.03 6.79
CA LEU A 231 6.02 13.89 7.73
C LEU A 231 7.07 13.09 8.52
N GLY A 232 6.70 11.90 9.01
CA GLY A 232 7.63 10.99 9.69
C GLY A 232 8.81 10.58 8.80
N MET A 233 8.54 10.22 7.55
CA MET A 233 9.57 9.87 6.57
C MET A 233 10.52 11.04 6.27
N TRP A 234 9.99 12.25 6.13
CA TRP A 234 10.81 13.45 5.92
C TRP A 234 11.72 13.74 7.11
N LEU A 235 11.19 13.68 8.33
CA LEU A 235 11.97 13.87 9.56
C LEU A 235 13.06 12.80 9.70
N ALA A 236 12.72 11.52 9.47
CA ALA A 236 13.68 10.42 9.53
C ALA A 236 14.81 10.59 8.49
N GLY A 237 14.46 10.96 7.25
CA GLY A 237 15.45 11.26 6.20
C GLY A 237 16.35 12.46 6.53
N ALA A 238 15.81 13.48 7.22
CA ALA A 238 16.61 14.61 7.71
C ALA A 238 17.58 14.19 8.82
N MET A 239 17.11 13.44 9.82
CA MET A 239 17.94 12.96 10.92
C MET A 239 19.07 12.03 10.45
N LEU A 240 18.81 11.18 9.45
CA LEU A 240 19.83 10.28 8.89
C LEU A 240 20.95 11.03 8.16
N ARG A 241 20.67 12.20 7.57
CA ARG A 241 21.72 13.06 6.96
C ARG A 241 22.53 13.84 7.99
N LEU A 242 21.93 14.16 9.14
CA LEU A 242 22.58 14.88 10.22
C LEU A 242 23.44 13.97 11.11
N ARG A 243 23.35 12.64 10.94
CA ARG A 243 24.25 11.69 11.59
C ARG A 243 25.64 11.73 10.93
N PRO A 244 26.73 11.99 11.70
CA PRO A 244 28.09 11.93 11.17
C PRO A 244 28.41 10.53 10.63
N GLY A 245 28.94 10.43 9.41
CA GLY A 245 29.39 9.17 8.80
C GLY A 245 28.60 8.66 7.58
N ALA A 246 27.51 9.34 7.18
CA ALA A 246 26.65 8.92 6.06
C ALA A 246 27.14 9.33 4.64
N ALA A 247 28.44 9.57 4.46
CA ALA A 247 29.00 9.82 3.13
C ALA A 247 29.37 8.48 2.47
N ARG A 248 28.91 8.29 1.23
CA ARG A 248 29.22 7.12 0.39
C ARG A 248 30.74 6.87 0.36
N PRO A 249 31.23 5.64 0.57
CA PRO A 249 32.60 5.32 0.21
C PRO A 249 32.73 5.53 -1.31
N VAL A 250 33.63 6.43 -1.70
CA VAL A 250 34.05 6.55 -3.10
C VAL A 250 34.73 5.23 -3.45
N GLN A 251 34.11 4.42 -4.32
CA GLN A 251 34.77 3.27 -4.94
C GLN A 251 35.97 3.80 -5.73
N ARG A 252 37.19 3.66 -5.17
CA ARG A 252 38.42 3.77 -5.96
C ARG A 252 38.42 2.62 -6.94
N ARG A 253 38.26 2.92 -8.24
CA ARG A 253 38.62 2.01 -9.32
C ARG A 253 40.12 1.68 -9.15
N HIS A 254 40.43 0.43 -8.85
CA HIS A 254 41.75 -0.11 -9.14
C HIS A 254 41.86 -0.20 -10.66
N GLN A 255 42.72 0.65 -11.24
CA GLN A 255 43.32 0.37 -12.53
C GLN A 255 44.35 -0.73 -12.31
N ALA A 256 44.21 -1.82 -13.06
CA ALA A 256 45.27 -2.74 -13.40
C ALA A 256 45.74 -2.39 -14.83
#